data_AF-A0A1D7YS53-F1
#
_entry.id   AF-A0A1D7YS53-F1
#
_cell.length_a   1.000
_cell.length_b   1.000
_cell.length_c   1.000
_cell.angle_alpha   90.00
_cell.angle_beta   90.00
_cell.angle_gamma   90.00
#
_symmetry.space_group_name_H-M   'P 1'
#
loop_
_entity.id
_entity.type
_entity.pdbx_description
1 polymer ?
#
loop_
_entity_poly.entity_id
_entity_poly.type
_entity_poly.pdbx_seq_one_letter_code
_entity_poly.pdbx_strand_id
1 'polypeptide(L)'
;MQHAVITELETSLAFDAEIDNPPSVKENFTTVFIDGNEVKRPDAVQHNGLINIVPQNPSSKIKSFIQNWASSRKKIRIMLDNGSTMYLLEGCYIRKMATENFSITIYYNSFKEA
;
A
#
# COMPACT_ATOMS: atom_id res chain seq x y z
N MET A 1 1.81 -15.07 -5.75
CA MET A 1 1.97 -13.61 -5.86
C MET A 1 1.68 -13.21 -7.30
N GLN A 2 1.22 -11.99 -7.52
CA GLN A 2 0.82 -11.46 -8.82
C GLN A 2 1.73 -10.28 -9.17
N HIS A 3 2.10 -10.15 -10.44
CA HIS A 3 2.89 -9.00 -10.88
C HIS A 3 2.05 -7.72 -10.79
N ALA A 4 2.68 -6.62 -10.37
CA ALA A 4 2.05 -5.31 -10.36
C ALA A 4 3.09 -4.20 -10.56
N VAL A 5 2.65 -3.09 -11.13
CA VAL A 5 3.40 -1.83 -11.16
C VAL A 5 2.86 -0.92 -10.07
N ILE A 6 3.74 -0.49 -9.17
CA ILE A 6 3.41 0.48 -8.13
C ILE A 6 3.91 1.85 -8.57
N THR A 7 3.02 2.84 -8.64
CA THR A 7 3.38 4.24 -8.93
C THR A 7 3.04 5.13 -7.76
N GLU A 8 4.03 5.79 -7.18
CA GLU A 8 3.85 6.84 -6.19
C GLU A 8 3.46 8.15 -6.88
N LEU A 9 2.38 8.79 -6.43
CA LEU A 9 1.73 9.85 -7.21
C LEU A 9 2.32 11.27 -7.04
N GLU A 10 3.05 11.57 -5.96
CA GLU A 10 3.65 12.89 -5.73
C GLU A 10 4.89 13.10 -6.61
N THR A 11 5.70 12.06 -6.78
CA THR A 11 6.95 12.09 -7.56
C THR A 11 6.87 11.29 -8.86
N SER A 12 5.74 10.62 -9.12
CA SER A 12 5.55 9.72 -10.27
C SER A 12 6.59 8.59 -10.31
N LEU A 13 7.11 8.19 -9.15
CA LEU A 13 8.08 7.11 -9.05
C LEU A 13 7.37 5.76 -9.21
N ALA A 14 7.64 5.08 -10.33
CA ALA A 14 7.10 3.76 -10.62
C ALA A 14 8.14 2.65 -10.43
N PHE A 15 7.70 1.48 -9.98
CA PHE A 15 8.53 0.28 -9.89
C PHE A 15 7.70 -1.00 -10.01
N ASP A 16 8.31 -2.02 -10.60
CA ASP A 16 7.77 -3.37 -10.67
C ASP A 16 7.78 -4.04 -9.30
N ALA A 17 6.73 -4.79 -9.01
CA ALA A 17 6.54 -5.49 -7.76
C ALA A 17 5.77 -6.80 -7.96
N GLU A 18 5.84 -7.63 -6.93
CA GLU A 18 4.92 -8.73 -6.71
C GLU A 18 4.01 -8.42 -5.52
N ILE A 19 2.72 -8.66 -5.67
CA ILE A 19 1.71 -8.51 -4.62
C ILE A 19 1.11 -9.84 -4.22
N ASP A 20 0.72 -9.98 -2.95
CA ASP A 20 0.02 -11.18 -2.49
C ASP A 20 -1.41 -11.24 -3.04
N ASN A 21 -2.18 -10.16 -2.89
CA ASN A 21 -3.56 -10.05 -3.35
C ASN A 21 -3.88 -8.62 -3.84
N PRO A 22 -4.82 -8.44 -4.77
CA PRO A 22 -5.32 -7.12 -5.13
C PRO A 22 -6.02 -6.46 -3.94
N PRO A 23 -6.13 -5.12 -3.94
CA PRO A 23 -6.97 -4.40 -2.98
C PRO A 23 -8.41 -4.92 -3.06
N SER A 24 -8.96 -5.33 -1.92
CA SER A 24 -10.31 -5.87 -1.84
C SER A 24 -11.05 -5.27 -0.65
N VAL A 25 -12.37 -5.12 -0.78
CA VAL A 25 -13.22 -4.82 0.37
C VAL A 25 -13.22 -6.06 1.25
N LYS A 26 -12.60 -5.97 2.44
CA LYS A 26 -12.79 -7.00 3.48
C LYS A 26 -14.06 -6.63 4.21
N GLU A 27 -15.14 -7.35 3.96
CA GLU A 27 -16.43 -7.06 4.57
C GLU A 27 -16.32 -6.96 6.10
N ASN A 28 -16.88 -5.85 6.62
CA ASN A 28 -17.18 -5.50 8.00
C ASN A 28 -16.23 -5.99 9.11
N PHE A 29 -15.35 -5.08 9.52
CA PHE A 29 -14.96 -5.00 10.92
C PHE A 29 -15.18 -3.59 11.44
N THR A 30 -15.72 -3.51 12.65
CA THR A 30 -16.08 -2.28 13.36
C THR A 30 -14.93 -1.31 13.57
N THR A 31 -13.67 -1.65 13.32
CA THR A 31 -12.49 -0.93 13.84
C THR A 31 -11.80 -0.05 12.78
N VAL A 32 -11.93 1.27 12.84
CA VAL A 32 -11.14 2.24 12.02
C VAL A 32 -10.00 2.83 12.85
N PHE A 33 -8.87 3.20 12.21
CA PHE A 33 -7.75 3.88 12.88
C PHE A 33 -7.74 5.38 12.57
N ILE A 34 -8.01 6.22 13.58
CA ILE A 34 -8.01 7.69 13.49
C ILE A 34 -6.92 8.21 14.42
N ASP A 35 -5.96 8.97 13.90
CA ASP A 35 -4.83 9.54 14.67
C ASP A 35 -4.06 8.52 15.52
N GLY A 36 -3.93 7.30 15.02
CA GLY A 36 -3.25 6.19 15.71
C GLY A 36 -4.10 5.47 16.76
N ASN A 37 -5.33 5.92 16.99
CA ASN A 37 -6.28 5.29 17.91
C ASN A 37 -7.30 4.42 17.18
N GLU A 38 -7.65 3.31 17.82
CA GLU A 38 -8.70 2.40 17.37
C GLU A 38 -10.09 2.97 17.72
N VAL A 39 -10.95 3.18 16.71
CA VAL A 39 -12.30 3.73 16.88
C VAL A 39 -13.31 2.78 16.24
N LYS A 40 -14.43 2.49 16.93
CA LYS A 40 -15.47 1.60 16.40
C LYS A 40 -16.55 2.35 15.59
N ARG A 41 -16.78 1.99 14.33
CA ARG A 41 -17.87 2.50 13.46
C ARG A 41 -18.67 1.34 12.83
N PRO A 42 -19.93 1.10 13.25
CA PRO A 42 -20.74 -0.03 12.79
C PRO A 42 -21.16 0.03 11.31
N ASP A 43 -21.27 1.24 10.72
CA ASP A 43 -21.91 1.44 9.41
C ASP A 43 -20.93 1.83 8.28
N ALA A 44 -19.62 1.79 8.54
CA ALA A 44 -18.63 2.15 7.53
C ALA A 44 -18.08 0.90 6.85
N VAL A 45 -18.38 0.74 5.56
CA VAL A 45 -17.62 -0.19 4.70
C VAL A 45 -16.18 0.30 4.70
N GLN A 46 -15.28 -0.48 5.32
CA GLN A 46 -13.87 -0.11 5.34
C GLN A 46 -13.24 -0.53 4.03
N HIS A 47 -12.83 0.48 3.25
CA HIS A 47 -12.00 0.29 2.07
C HIS A 47 -10.50 0.25 2.44
N ASN A 48 -10.17 0.05 3.72
CA ASN A 48 -8.79 -0.06 4.17
C ASN A 48 -8.30 -1.51 4.08
N GLY A 49 -6.99 -1.70 4.20
CA GLY A 49 -6.44 -3.04 4.18
C GLY A 49 -4.92 -3.05 4.25
N LEU A 50 -4.39 -4.26 4.11
CA LEU A 50 -2.96 -4.53 4.06
C LEU A 50 -2.66 -5.26 2.77
N ILE A 51 -1.56 -4.89 2.14
CA ILE A 51 -1.02 -5.56 0.97
C ILE A 51 0.46 -5.82 1.17
N ASN A 52 0.91 -7.03 0.87
CA ASN A 52 2.33 -7.34 0.88
C ASN A 52 2.90 -7.10 -0.52
N ILE A 53 3.92 -6.27 -0.61
CA ILE A 53 4.60 -5.88 -1.84
C ILE A 53 6.06 -6.32 -1.76
N VAL A 54 6.53 -6.98 -2.81
CA VAL A 54 7.94 -7.37 -2.99
C VAL A 54 8.46 -6.67 -4.25
N PRO A 55 9.24 -5.59 -4.12
CA PRO A 55 9.81 -4.89 -5.27
C PRO A 55 10.71 -5.81 -6.09
N GLN A 56 10.55 -5.79 -7.41
CA GLN A 56 11.33 -6.59 -8.34
C GLN A 56 12.55 -5.79 -8.80
N ASN A 57 13.75 -6.33 -8.57
CA ASN A 57 15.03 -5.70 -8.94
C ASN A 57 15.12 -4.18 -8.62
N PRO A 58 14.79 -3.75 -7.39
CA PRO A 58 14.67 -2.32 -7.09
C PRO A 58 16.00 -1.60 -7.25
N SER A 59 15.98 -0.50 -8.02
CA SER A 59 17.15 0.39 -8.15
C SER A 59 17.50 1.05 -6.81
N SER A 60 18.70 1.64 -6.72
CA SER A 60 19.10 2.42 -5.53
C SER A 60 18.07 3.51 -5.18
N LYS A 61 17.52 4.18 -6.19
CA LYS A 61 16.46 5.19 -6.03
C LYS A 61 15.20 4.61 -5.37
N ILE A 62 14.75 3.44 -5.82
CA ILE A 62 13.57 2.76 -5.24
C ILE A 62 13.84 2.31 -3.80
N LYS A 63 15.02 1.72 -3.54
CA LYS A 63 15.43 1.31 -2.19
C LYS A 63 15.43 2.50 -1.23
N SER A 64 16.03 3.62 -1.63
CA SER A 64 16.05 4.84 -0.82
C SER A 64 14.66 5.42 -0.60
N PHE A 65 13.81 5.41 -1.62
CA PHE A 65 12.41 5.83 -1.48
C PHE A 65 11.68 4.98 -0.43
N ILE A 66 11.73 3.65 -0.54
CA ILE A 66 11.05 2.74 0.39
C ILE A 66 11.55 2.93 1.82
N GLN A 67 12.87 3.07 2.01
CA GLN A 67 13.47 3.31 3.33
C GLN A 67 13.02 4.65 3.93
N ASN A 68 13.02 5.72 3.14
CA ASN A 68 12.57 7.04 3.58
C ASN A 68 11.07 7.06 3.89
N TRP A 69 10.27 6.34 3.09
CA TRP A 69 8.85 6.21 3.33
C TRP A 69 8.58 5.44 4.64
N ALA A 70 9.30 4.34 4.87
CA ALA A 70 9.18 3.55 6.10
C ALA A 70 9.58 4.36 7.35
N SER A 71 10.66 5.16 7.27
CA SER A 71 11.15 5.96 8.40
C SER A 71 10.26 7.18 8.70
N SER A 72 9.76 7.86 7.67
CA SER A 72 8.94 9.07 7.83
C SER A 72 7.53 8.78 8.35
N ARG A 73 7.03 7.55 8.19
CA ARG A 73 5.61 7.19 8.42
C ARG A 73 4.62 8.08 7.67
N LYS A 74 5.07 8.78 6.62
CA LYS A 74 4.23 9.65 5.79
C LYS A 74 3.17 8.81 5.09
N LYS A 75 1.93 9.29 5.13
CA LYS A 75 0.84 8.73 4.33
C LYS A 75 0.93 9.29 2.91
N ILE A 76 0.98 8.43 1.91
CA ILE A 76 1.07 8.80 0.49
C ILE A 76 -0.07 8.18 -0.32
N ARG A 77 -0.17 8.53 -1.60
CA ARG A 77 -1.08 7.90 -2.54
C ARG A 77 -0.27 7.10 -3.55
N ILE A 78 -0.73 5.90 -3.85
CA ILE A 78 -0.11 5.03 -4.85
C ILE A 78 -1.16 4.55 -5.84
N MET A 79 -0.76 4.39 -7.10
CA MET A 79 -1.48 3.58 -8.07
C MET A 79 -0.88 2.19 -8.06
N LEU A 80 -1.73 1.18 -8.04
CA LEU A 80 -1.37 -0.22 -8.18
C LEU A 80 -2.03 -0.75 -9.45
N ASP A 81 -1.23 -1.13 -10.43
CA ASP A 81 -1.68 -1.75 -11.66
C ASP A 81 -1.25 -3.22 -11.65
N ASN A 82 -2.19 -4.16 -11.64
CA ASN A 82 -1.89 -5.59 -11.66
C ASN A 82 -2.02 -6.22 -13.07
N GLY A 83 -2.10 -5.39 -14.11
CA GLY A 83 -2.31 -5.80 -15.52
C GLY A 83 -3.76 -6.12 -15.89
N SER A 84 -4.66 -6.29 -14.91
CA SER A 84 -6.10 -6.50 -15.13
C SER A 84 -6.95 -5.30 -14.71
N THR A 85 -6.61 -4.71 -13.58
CA THR A 85 -7.33 -3.59 -12.96
C THR A 85 -6.30 -2.65 -12.35
N MET A 86 -6.62 -1.36 -12.45
CA MET A 86 -5.85 -0.31 -11.82
C MET A 86 -6.56 0.16 -10.55
N TYR A 87 -5.82 0.32 -9.46
CA TYR A 87 -6.33 0.72 -8.16
C TYR A 87 -5.63 1.99 -7.69
N LEU A 88 -6.40 3.03 -7.36
CA LEU A 88 -5.91 4.17 -6.59
C LEU A 88 -6.00 3.83 -5.10
N LEU A 89 -4.85 3.74 -4.42
CA LEU A 89 -4.76 3.54 -2.99
C LEU A 89 -4.41 4.86 -2.28
N GLU A 90 -5.20 5.21 -1.28
CA GLU A 90 -5.02 6.46 -0.54
C GLU A 90 -4.61 6.20 0.91
N GLY A 91 -3.86 7.16 1.48
CA GLY A 91 -3.41 7.11 2.87
C GLY A 91 -2.44 5.94 3.15
N CYS A 92 -1.63 5.58 2.16
CA CYS A 92 -0.72 4.45 2.22
C CYS A 92 0.47 4.72 3.13
N TYR A 93 0.84 3.78 4.00
CA TYR A 93 2.13 3.81 4.71
C TYR A 93 2.70 2.40 4.91
N ILE A 94 4.01 2.30 5.04
CA ILE A 94 4.69 1.03 5.32
C ILE A 94 4.51 0.67 6.79
N ARG A 95 3.78 -0.42 7.05
CA ARG A 95 3.53 -0.96 8.40
C ARG A 95 4.66 -1.88 8.86
N LYS A 96 5.25 -2.64 7.95
CA LYS A 96 6.34 -3.58 8.19
C LYS A 96 7.27 -3.63 6.99
N MET A 97 8.57 -3.78 7.22
CA MET A 97 9.58 -3.94 6.18
C MET A 97 10.54 -5.07 6.58
N ALA A 98 10.79 -6.00 5.67
CA ALA A 98 11.86 -6.98 5.76
C ALA A 98 13.09 -6.46 5.01
N THR A 99 14.27 -6.53 5.64
CA THR A 99 15.52 -5.95 5.12
C THR A 99 16.16 -6.78 4.02
N GLU A 100 15.97 -8.11 4.02
CA GLU A 100 16.66 -9.04 3.12
C GLU A 100 16.23 -8.87 1.66
N ASN A 101 14.94 -8.65 1.42
CA ASN A 101 14.34 -8.56 0.08
C ASN A 101 13.52 -7.28 -0.14
N PHE A 102 13.58 -6.31 0.78
CA PHE A 102 12.76 -5.10 0.76
C PHE A 102 11.26 -5.38 0.66
N SER A 103 10.81 -6.56 1.11
CA SER A 103 9.39 -6.85 1.22
C SER A 103 8.76 -5.89 2.22
N ILE A 104 7.68 -5.23 1.79
CA ILE A 104 6.94 -4.26 2.58
C ILE A 104 5.48 -4.68 2.72
N THR A 105 4.95 -4.55 3.93
CA THR A 105 3.50 -4.58 4.15
C THR A 105 3.01 -3.13 4.16
N ILE A 106 2.23 -2.77 3.16
CA ILE A 106 1.62 -1.45 3.05
C ILE A 106 0.21 -1.54 3.65
N TYR A 107 -0.10 -0.62 4.55
CA TYR A 107 -1.48 -0.34 4.91
C TYR A 107 -2.02 0.76 4.00
N TYR A 108 -3.24 0.62 3.50
CA TYR A 108 -3.98 1.66 2.77
C TYR A 108 -5.28 1.99 3.51
N ASN A 109 -5.70 3.25 3.49
CA ASN A 109 -6.92 3.73 4.16
C ASN A 109 -8.18 3.52 3.31
N SER A 110 -8.04 3.69 2.00
CA SER A 110 -9.10 3.52 1.02
C SER A 110 -8.50 3.07 -0.30
N PHE A 111 -9.32 2.44 -1.14
CA PHE A 111 -9.00 2.20 -2.54
C PHE A 111 -10.18 2.52 -3.44
N LYS A 112 -9.89 2.83 -4.71
CA LYS A 112 -10.86 2.95 -5.80
C LYS A 112 -10.31 2.22 -7.03
N GLU A 113 -11.17 1.50 -7.73
CA GLU A 113 -10.84 1.02 -9.08
C GLU A 113 -10.85 2.23 -10.02
N ALA A 114 -9.83 2.32 -10.88
CA ALA A 114 -9.61 3.41 -11.82
C ALA A 114 -9.95 3.00 -13.26
#